data_AF-A0A8S8YGC3-F1
#
_entry.id   AF-A0A8S8YGC3-F1
#
_cell.length_a   1.000
_cell.length_b   1.000
_cell.length_c   1.000
_cell.angle_alpha   90.00
_cell.angle_beta   90.00
_cell.angle_gamma   90.00
#
_symmetry.space_group_name_H-M   'P 1'
#
loop_
_entity.id
_entity.type
_entity.pdbx_description
1 polymer ?
#
loop_
_entity_poly.entity_id
_entity_poly.type
_entity_poly.pdbx_seq_one_letter_code
_entity_poly.pdbx_strand_id
1 'polypeptide(L)'
;MDSDGDGVGDNADEFPNNAAESKDSDGDGVGDNSDMFPNDASESMDTDGDGVGDNTDVCEGHNDTIDEDSDQIPDGCDPDVDLGEGGNQGGERWKPNEPSRRC
;
A
#
# COMPACT_ATOMS: atom_id res chain seq x y z
N MET A 1 -23.65 8.30 28.93
CA MET A 1 -24.42 7.42 28.03
C MET A 1 -23.37 6.76 27.18
N ASP A 2 -23.50 5.46 27.03
CA ASP A 2 -22.53 4.57 26.38
C ASP A 2 -23.43 3.54 25.68
N SER A 3 -23.56 3.71 24.38
CA SER A 3 -24.62 3.11 23.56
C SER A 3 -24.26 1.70 23.11
N ASP A 4 -22.97 1.39 22.98
CA ASP A 4 -22.48 0.07 22.58
C ASP A 4 -21.74 -0.68 23.69
N GLY A 5 -21.41 -0.02 24.81
CA GLY A 5 -20.91 -0.64 26.03
C GLY A 5 -19.43 -0.95 26.01
N ASP A 6 -18.63 -0.24 25.21
CA ASP A 6 -17.18 -0.45 25.12
C ASP A 6 -16.38 0.22 26.25
N GLY A 7 -17.04 1.07 27.04
CA GLY A 7 -16.45 1.81 28.15
C GLY A 7 -16.03 3.24 27.81
N VAL A 8 -16.19 3.67 26.56
CA VAL A 8 -16.14 5.06 26.10
C VAL A 8 -17.57 5.59 26.07
N GLY A 9 -17.78 6.83 26.52
CA GLY A 9 -19.12 7.43 26.45
C GLY A 9 -19.38 8.00 25.06
N ASP A 10 -20.64 7.95 24.59
CA ASP A 10 -21.10 8.46 23.28
C ASP A 10 -20.62 9.89 22.93
N ASN A 11 -20.25 10.68 23.93
CA ASN A 11 -19.78 12.05 23.77
C ASN A 11 -18.28 12.18 23.44
N ALA A 12 -17.54 11.09 23.55
CA ALA A 12 -16.11 10.99 23.27
C ALA A 12 -15.79 9.78 22.37
N ASP A 13 -16.83 9.11 21.89
CA ASP A 13 -16.79 7.97 21.01
C ASP A 13 -17.18 8.43 19.61
N GLU A 14 -16.27 8.31 18.65
CA GLU A 14 -16.53 8.66 17.24
C GLU A 14 -17.43 7.61 16.55
N PHE A 15 -17.54 6.40 17.11
CA PHE A 15 -18.44 5.35 16.65
C PHE A 15 -19.39 4.83 17.75
N PRO A 16 -20.37 5.64 18.21
CA PRO A 16 -21.26 5.31 19.34
C PRO A 16 -22.13 4.04 19.25
N ASN A 17 -22.05 3.29 18.15
CA ASN A 17 -22.81 2.06 17.96
C ASN A 17 -21.89 0.88 17.61
N ASN A 18 -20.58 1.03 17.70
CA ASN A 18 -19.60 0.03 17.36
C ASN A 18 -18.60 -0.16 18.50
N ALA A 19 -18.88 -1.10 19.40
CA ALA A 19 -18.03 -1.34 20.56
C ALA A 19 -16.59 -1.81 20.27
N ALA A 20 -16.25 -2.05 19.00
CA ALA A 20 -14.89 -2.38 18.58
C ALA A 20 -14.07 -1.14 18.18
N GLU A 21 -14.70 0.01 17.97
CA GLU A 21 -14.06 1.24 17.50
C GLU A 21 -14.56 2.40 18.34
N SER A 22 -13.66 3.24 18.85
CA SER A 22 -14.07 4.45 19.59
C SER A 22 -13.37 5.72 19.12
N LYS A 23 -12.38 5.58 18.24
CA LYS A 23 -11.52 6.67 17.80
C LYS A 23 -11.22 6.52 16.32
N ASP A 24 -11.24 7.66 15.64
CA ASP A 24 -10.83 7.85 14.26
C ASP A 24 -9.85 9.03 14.27
N SER A 25 -8.55 8.73 14.17
CA SER A 25 -7.49 9.71 14.37
C SER A 25 -7.29 10.67 13.22
N ASP A 26 -7.55 10.23 11.99
CA ASP A 26 -7.33 11.00 10.77
C ASP A 26 -8.64 11.43 10.08
N GLY A 27 -9.77 10.86 10.48
CA GLY A 27 -11.10 11.28 10.10
C GLY A 27 -11.56 10.69 8.77
N ASP A 28 -11.04 9.54 8.36
CA ASP A 28 -11.41 8.87 7.10
C ASP A 28 -12.71 8.05 7.21
N GLY A 29 -13.19 7.81 8.43
CA GLY A 29 -14.40 7.05 8.74
C GLY A 29 -14.15 5.57 9.03
N VAL A 30 -12.90 5.12 9.06
CA VAL A 30 -12.44 3.83 9.57
C VAL A 30 -11.90 4.07 10.98
N GLY A 31 -12.25 3.20 11.93
CA GLY A 31 -11.76 3.34 13.29
C GLY A 31 -10.31 2.88 13.42
N ASP A 32 -9.57 3.52 14.34
CA ASP A 32 -8.14 3.28 14.63
C ASP A 32 -7.80 1.79 14.83
N ASN A 33 -8.73 0.93 15.28
CA ASN A 33 -8.44 -0.49 15.52
C ASN A 33 -8.55 -1.34 14.24
N SER A 34 -9.33 -0.89 13.25
CA SER A 34 -9.49 -1.54 11.94
C SER A 34 -8.63 -0.90 10.85
N ASP A 35 -8.13 0.30 11.10
CA ASP A 35 -7.28 1.06 10.20
C ASP A 35 -5.80 0.64 10.33
N MET A 36 -5.20 0.24 9.22
CA MET A 36 -3.76 -0.10 9.15
C MET A 36 -2.85 1.14 9.19
N PHE A 37 -3.36 2.31 8.80
CA PHE A 37 -2.68 3.59 8.87
C PHE A 37 -3.50 4.65 9.62
N PRO A 38 -3.64 4.55 10.97
CA PRO A 38 -4.46 5.45 11.81
C PRO A 38 -4.03 6.92 11.88
N ASN A 39 -3.18 7.41 10.97
CA ASN A 39 -2.83 8.82 10.90
C ASN A 39 -2.79 9.32 9.45
N ASP A 40 -3.24 8.50 8.49
CA ASP A 40 -3.28 8.81 7.08
C ASP A 40 -4.69 8.58 6.52
N ALA A 41 -5.50 9.65 6.49
CA ALA A 41 -6.87 9.56 6.01
C ALA A 41 -7.03 9.18 4.53
N SER A 42 -5.92 8.99 3.80
CA SER A 42 -5.93 8.49 2.44
C SER A 42 -5.63 7.00 2.33
N GLU A 43 -5.27 6.32 3.41
CA GLU A 43 -4.92 4.90 3.42
C GLU A 43 -5.53 4.22 4.64
N SER A 44 -6.29 3.14 4.46
CA SER A 44 -6.82 2.37 5.58
C SER A 44 -6.56 0.87 5.50
N MET A 45 -6.02 0.41 4.38
CA MET A 45 -5.78 -1.00 4.08
C MET A 45 -4.36 -1.19 3.56
N ASP A 46 -3.77 -2.33 3.93
CA ASP A 46 -2.49 -2.85 3.45
C ASP A 46 -2.74 -4.35 3.19
N THR A 47 -3.15 -4.67 1.96
CA THR A 47 -3.67 -5.99 1.59
C THR A 47 -2.59 -7.06 1.61
N ASP A 48 -1.34 -6.72 1.30
CA ASP A 48 -0.22 -7.66 1.26
C ASP A 48 0.74 -7.56 2.46
N GLY A 49 0.55 -6.56 3.32
CA GLY A 49 1.21 -6.42 4.60
C GLY A 49 2.64 -5.90 4.49
N ASP A 50 2.93 -5.14 3.45
CA ASP A 50 4.28 -4.66 3.15
C ASP A 50 4.60 -3.29 3.80
N GLY A 51 3.59 -2.62 4.36
CA GLY A 51 3.68 -1.32 5.01
C GLY A 51 3.42 -0.12 4.10
N VAL A 52 3.03 -0.34 2.85
CA VAL A 52 2.51 0.65 1.90
C VAL A 52 0.99 0.46 1.81
N GLY A 53 0.23 1.55 1.79
CA GLY A 53 -1.22 1.47 1.73
C GLY A 53 -1.70 1.14 0.32
N ASP A 54 -2.83 0.42 0.21
CA ASP A 54 -3.38 -0.04 -1.08
C ASP A 54 -3.58 1.10 -2.11
N ASN A 55 -3.77 2.37 -1.70
CA ASN A 55 -3.92 3.48 -2.65
C ASN A 55 -2.59 4.00 -3.20
N THR A 56 -1.46 3.72 -2.53
CA THR A 56 -0.11 4.06 -2.95
C THR A 56 0.70 2.85 -3.42
N ASP A 57 0.19 1.65 -3.18
CA ASP A 57 0.73 0.37 -3.64
C ASP A 57 0.83 0.33 -5.17
N VAL A 58 2.06 0.27 -5.66
CA VAL A 58 2.37 0.17 -7.09
C VAL A 58 2.42 -1.29 -7.53
N CYS A 59 2.63 -2.22 -6.61
CA CYS A 59 2.88 -3.63 -6.85
C CYS A 59 2.00 -4.57 -6.01
N GLU A 60 0.70 -4.59 -6.31
CA GLU A 60 -0.31 -5.39 -5.62
C GLU A 60 0.13 -6.85 -5.34
N GLY A 61 0.23 -7.20 -4.05
CA GLY A 61 0.58 -8.55 -3.59
C GLY A 61 2.07 -8.76 -3.34
N HIS A 62 2.88 -7.71 -3.44
CA HIS A 62 4.32 -7.73 -3.35
C HIS A 62 4.86 -6.50 -2.61
N ASN A 63 6.06 -6.63 -2.06
CA ASN A 63 6.64 -5.56 -1.27
C ASN A 63 7.25 -4.44 -2.12
N ASP A 64 6.66 -3.25 -2.05
CA ASP A 64 7.06 -2.01 -2.74
C ASP A 64 8.38 -1.43 -2.25
N THR A 65 8.84 -1.79 -1.05
CA THR A 65 10.08 -1.27 -0.47
C THR A 65 11.33 -2.00 -0.96
N ILE A 66 11.16 -3.14 -1.64
CA ILE A 66 12.25 -3.95 -2.17
C ILE A 66 12.46 -3.60 -3.64
N ASP A 67 13.57 -2.92 -3.89
CA ASP A 67 14.06 -2.54 -5.22
C ASP A 67 15.58 -2.82 -5.25
N GLU A 68 15.97 -4.01 -5.72
CA GLU A 68 17.36 -4.48 -5.68
C GLU A 68 18.27 -3.69 -6.64
N ASP A 69 17.76 -3.27 -7.80
CA ASP A 69 18.54 -2.62 -8.85
C ASP A 69 18.36 -1.08 -8.91
N SER A 70 17.44 -0.56 -8.10
CA SER A 70 17.12 0.86 -7.91
C SER A 70 16.58 1.55 -9.16
N ASP A 71 15.85 0.83 -10.02
CA ASP A 71 15.23 1.40 -11.22
C ASP A 71 13.85 2.06 -10.95
N GLN A 72 13.37 1.97 -9.71
CA GLN A 72 12.07 2.43 -9.20
C GLN A 72 10.89 1.51 -9.57
N ILE A 73 11.15 0.25 -9.92
CA ILE A 73 10.16 -0.80 -10.04
C ILE A 73 10.44 -1.84 -8.93
N PRO A 74 9.49 -2.09 -8.01
CA PRO A 74 9.69 -3.10 -6.98
C PRO A 74 9.89 -4.50 -7.56
N ASP A 75 10.73 -5.31 -6.92
CA ASP A 75 11.14 -6.64 -7.41
C ASP A 75 9.94 -7.55 -7.74
N GLY A 76 8.83 -7.43 -7.01
CA GLY A 76 7.62 -8.23 -7.26
C GLY A 76 6.93 -7.94 -8.60
N CYS A 77 7.13 -6.73 -9.13
CA CYS A 77 6.56 -6.25 -10.38
C CYS A 77 7.63 -5.94 -11.44
N ASP A 78 8.90 -6.13 -11.09
CA ASP A 78 10.01 -6.01 -12.01
C ASP A 78 10.24 -7.34 -12.75
N PRO A 79 9.97 -7.41 -14.06
CA PRO A 79 10.29 -8.59 -14.85
C PRO A 79 11.80 -8.81 -15.05
N ASP A 80 12.63 -7.79 -14.76
CA ASP A 80 14.05 -7.75 -15.06
C ASP A 80 14.94 -8.02 -13.81
N VAL A 81 14.37 -8.47 -12.68
CA VAL A 81 15.07 -8.86 -11.42
C VAL A 81 16.22 -9.87 -11.59
N ASP A 82 16.28 -10.56 -12.74
CA ASP A 82 17.37 -11.46 -13.11
C ASP A 82 18.56 -10.76 -13.82
N LEU A 83 18.53 -9.45 -14.07
CA LEU A 83 19.61 -8.73 -14.76
C LEU A 83 20.73 -8.26 -13.82
N GLY A 84 21.18 -9.18 -12.97
CA GLY A 84 22.57 -9.22 -12.55
C GLY A 84 23.51 -9.51 -13.74
N GLU A 85 23.55 -8.67 -14.76
CA GLU A 85 24.35 -8.94 -15.97
C GLU A 85 25.59 -8.04 -16.08
N GLY A 86 26.55 -8.35 -15.23
CA GLY A 86 27.95 -8.48 -15.68
C GLY A 86 28.15 -9.69 -16.61
N GLY A 87 27.27 -9.89 -17.62
CA GLY A 87 27.00 -11.23 -18.15
C GLY A 87 26.66 -11.42 -19.62
N ASN A 88 26.89 -10.45 -20.53
CA ASN A 88 26.91 -10.71 -21.99
C ASN A 88 25.75 -11.57 -22.55
N GLN A 89 24.54 -11.02 -22.59
CA GLN A 89 23.53 -11.46 -23.56
C GLN A 89 23.09 -10.28 -24.43
N GLY A 90 23.45 -10.33 -25.70
CA GLY A 90 22.96 -9.37 -26.68
C GLY A 90 21.46 -9.56 -26.89
N GLY A 91 20.67 -8.51 -26.64
CA GLY A 91 19.24 -8.55 -26.92
C GLY A 91 18.47 -7.31 -26.50
N GLU A 92 18.54 -6.27 -27.32
CA GLU A 92 17.50 -5.23 -27.52
C GLU A 92 16.95 -4.51 -26.27
N ARG A 93 17.75 -3.54 -25.81
CA ARG A 93 17.35 -2.41 -24.96
C ARG A 93 15.98 -1.83 -25.36
N TRP A 94 14.96 -1.99 -24.53
CA TRP A 94 13.68 -1.31 -24.68
C TRP A 94 13.89 0.22 -24.61
N LYS A 95 13.43 0.93 -25.65
CA LYS A 95 13.51 2.39 -25.75
C LYS A 95 12.08 2.93 -25.77
N PRO A 96 11.59 3.61 -24.71
CA PRO A 96 10.20 4.07 -24.61
C PRO A 96 9.76 5.09 -25.67
N ASN A 97 10.63 5.47 -26.62
CA ASN A 97 10.36 6.50 -27.62
C ASN A 97 10.94 6.18 -29.03
N GLU A 98 11.05 4.90 -29.44
CA GLU A 98 11.36 4.59 -30.85
C GLU A 98 10.09 4.27 -31.66
N PRO A 99 9.76 5.07 -32.71
CA PRO A 99 8.52 4.93 -33.46
C PRO A 99 8.67 3.88 -34.58
N SER A 100 9.08 2.66 -34.26
CA SER A 100 8.98 1.53 -35.19
C SER A 100 9.60 0.27 -34.62
N ARG A 101 8.77 -0.69 -34.18
CA ARG A 101 8.86 -2.09 -34.64
C ARG A 101 7.48 -2.73 -34.64
N ARG A 102 6.77 -2.56 -35.77
CA ARG A 102 5.87 -3.60 -36.28
C ARG A 102 6.76 -4.74 -36.79
N CYS A 103 6.48 -5.93 -36.29
CA CYS A 103 6.34 -7.22 -36.99
C CYS A 103 6.65 -8.34 -36.01
#